data_AF-A0A662KLE3-F1
#
_entry.id   AF-A0A662KLE3-F1
#
_cell.length_a   1.000
_cell.length_b   1.000
_cell.length_c   1.000
_cell.angle_alpha   90.00
_cell.angle_beta   90.00
_cell.angle_gamma   90.00
#
_symmetry.space_group_name_H-M   'P 1'
#
loop_
_entity.id
_entity.type
_entity.pdbx_description
1 polymer ?
#
loop_
_entity_poly.entity_id
_entity_poly.type
_entity_poly.pdbx_seq_one_letter_code
_entity_poly.pdbx_strand_id
1 'polypeptide(L)'
;MLPVVLMKKMISNFSTMLLIDSGADYSMLTKEIARDALNIDLSRLEKEGKTTGIAGETEVAWVNVKVGFGQRGICFEEGIPFQIPLEEEKDPPLPILGRDPFFYRYRIDFRMGYTKDSSLGKFVIYPEKHKRSPTKYQKPMKIKGKH
;
A
#
# COMPACT_ATOMS: atom_id res chain seq x y z
N MET A 1 -5.90 -8.73 7.42
CA MET A 1 -6.25 -8.05 6.15
C MET A 1 -7.29 -6.98 6.41
N LEU A 2 -7.28 -5.90 5.63
CA LEU A 2 -8.17 -4.76 5.74
C LEU A 2 -9.07 -4.67 4.49
N PRO A 3 -10.40 -4.67 4.64
CA PRO A 3 -11.30 -4.34 3.53
C PRO A 3 -11.12 -2.90 3.10
N VAL A 4 -10.96 -2.68 1.79
CA VAL A 4 -10.77 -1.36 1.21
C VAL A 4 -11.56 -1.20 -0.09
N VAL A 5 -11.73 0.05 -0.50
CA VAL A 5 -12.12 0.45 -1.85
C VAL A 5 -10.94 1.21 -2.46
N LEU A 6 -10.36 0.67 -3.53
CA LEU A 6 -9.32 1.32 -4.31
C LEU A 6 -9.95 2.19 -5.38
N MET A 7 -9.43 3.40 -5.54
CA MET A 7 -9.98 4.42 -6.43
C MET A 7 -8.85 5.08 -7.23
N LYS A 8 -8.98 5.03 -8.56
CA LYS A 8 -8.02 5.65 -9.49
C LYS A 8 -8.80 6.33 -10.62
N LYS A 9 -8.52 7.63 -10.83
CA LYS A 9 -9.34 8.50 -11.72
C LYS A 9 -10.82 8.52 -11.25
N MET A 10 -11.71 9.19 -11.98
CA MET A 10 -13.12 9.33 -11.57
C MET A 10 -14.01 8.10 -11.84
N ILE A 11 -13.46 7.02 -12.44
CA ILE A 11 -14.30 5.99 -13.09
C ILE A 11 -14.19 4.61 -12.42
N SER A 12 -13.04 4.25 -11.83
CA SER A 12 -12.85 2.90 -11.27
C SER A 12 -12.81 2.92 -9.74
N ASN A 13 -13.83 2.32 -9.12
CA ASN A 13 -13.86 1.92 -7.72
C ASN A 13 -13.78 0.38 -7.66
N PHE A 14 -12.83 -0.15 -6.91
CA PHE A 14 -12.63 -1.60 -6.78
C PHE A 14 -12.56 -2.01 -5.31
N SER A 15 -13.51 -2.83 -4.86
CA SER A 15 -13.52 -3.38 -3.51
C SER A 15 -12.61 -4.60 -3.41
N THR A 16 -11.68 -4.58 -2.48
CA THR A 16 -10.74 -5.68 -2.25
C THR A 16 -10.26 -5.70 -0.80
N MET A 17 -9.36 -6.63 -0.49
CA MET A 17 -8.70 -6.74 0.80
C MET A 17 -7.20 -6.53 0.63
N LEU A 18 -6.61 -5.66 1.45
CA LEU A 18 -5.15 -5.48 1.51
C LEU A 18 -4.56 -6.18 2.74
N LEU A 19 -3.40 -6.78 2.58
CA LEU A 19 -2.62 -7.26 3.73
C LEU A 19 -2.01 -6.05 4.43
N ILE A 20 -2.27 -5.89 5.73
CA ILE A 20 -1.55 -4.91 6.55
C ILE A 20 -0.21 -5.56 6.91
N ASP A 21 0.89 -4.95 6.49
CA ASP A 21 2.23 -5.51 6.67
C ASP A 21 3.19 -4.48 7.27
N SER A 22 3.51 -4.63 8.56
CA SER A 22 4.49 -3.78 9.23
C SER A 22 5.94 -4.07 8.82
N GLY A 23 6.19 -5.22 8.19
CA GLY A 23 7.50 -5.60 7.64
C GLY A 23 7.81 -4.91 6.31
N ALA A 24 6.81 -4.38 5.63
CA ALA A 24 6.97 -3.64 4.38
C ALA A 24 7.12 -2.13 4.63
N ASP A 25 8.14 -1.50 4.03
CA ASP A 25 8.32 -0.06 4.10
C ASP A 25 7.21 0.69 3.36
N TYR A 26 6.82 0.17 2.20
CA TYR A 26 5.89 0.81 1.29
C TYR A 26 4.75 -0.13 0.91
N SER A 27 3.64 0.45 0.47
CA SER A 27 2.51 -0.33 -0.04
C SER A 27 2.79 -0.82 -1.46
N MET A 28 2.29 -2.00 -1.82
CA MET A 28 2.46 -2.58 -3.17
C MET A 28 1.13 -3.11 -3.70
N LEU A 29 0.89 -2.93 -4.99
CA LEU A 29 -0.20 -3.57 -5.70
C LEU A 29 0.31 -4.75 -6.52
N THR A 30 -0.56 -5.74 -6.70
CA THR A 30 -0.34 -6.75 -7.74
C THR A 30 -0.58 -6.13 -9.11
N LYS A 31 0.10 -6.66 -10.13
CA LYS A 31 -0.10 -6.25 -11.52
C LYS A 31 -1.52 -6.47 -11.99
N GLU A 32 -2.17 -7.55 -11.54
CA GLU A 32 -3.59 -7.84 -11.82
C GLU A 32 -4.49 -6.70 -11.33
N ILE A 33 -4.35 -6.26 -10.07
CA ILE A 33 -5.17 -5.16 -9.54
C ILE A 33 -4.85 -3.86 -10.27
N ALA A 34 -3.58 -3.59 -10.55
CA ALA A 34 -3.20 -2.39 -11.26
C ALA A 34 -3.80 -2.33 -12.68
N ARG A 35 -3.66 -3.42 -13.45
CA ARG A 35 -4.13 -3.52 -14.84
C ARG A 35 -5.64 -3.64 -14.92
N ASP A 36 -6.21 -4.65 -14.28
CA ASP A 36 -7.58 -5.10 -14.54
C ASP A 36 -8.60 -4.33 -13.69
N ALA A 37 -8.24 -3.96 -12.47
CA ALA A 37 -9.15 -3.24 -11.57
C ALA A 37 -8.99 -1.70 -11.64
N LEU A 38 -7.76 -1.19 -11.82
CA LEU A 38 -7.49 0.25 -11.84
C LEU A 38 -7.19 0.81 -13.23
N ASN A 39 -7.22 -0.04 -14.26
CA ASN A 39 -6.98 0.33 -15.66
C ASN A 39 -5.67 1.12 -15.84
N ILE A 40 -4.62 0.65 -15.17
CA ILE A 40 -3.26 1.18 -15.29
C ILE A 40 -2.58 0.44 -16.44
N ASP A 41 -2.12 1.21 -17.42
CA ASP A 41 -1.32 0.67 -18.52
C ASP A 41 0.10 0.36 -18.03
N LEU A 42 0.35 -0.92 -17.74
CA LEU A 42 1.63 -1.40 -17.22
C LEU A 42 2.78 -1.18 -18.21
N SER A 43 2.50 -1.14 -19.52
CA SER A 43 3.53 -0.95 -20.56
C SER A 43 4.14 0.46 -20.56
N ARG A 44 3.46 1.41 -19.91
CA ARG A 44 3.87 2.82 -19.80
C ARG A 44 4.49 3.17 -18.46
N LEU A 45 4.63 2.20 -17.57
CA LEU A 45 5.28 2.39 -16.28
C LEU A 45 6.80 2.48 -16.49
N GLU A 46 7.38 3.56 -16.01
CA GLU A 46 8.83 3.76 -16.02
C GLU A 46 9.42 3.42 -14.67
N LYS A 47 10.69 3.01 -14.66
CA LYS A 47 11.44 2.79 -13.43
C LYS A 47 11.61 4.10 -12.67
N GLU A 48 11.04 4.15 -11.48
CA GLU A 48 11.15 5.30 -10.58
C GLU A 48 11.98 4.99 -9.33
N GLY A 49 12.27 3.71 -9.06
CA GLY A 49 13.07 3.32 -7.93
C GLY A 49 13.33 1.82 -7.86
N LYS A 50 13.81 1.41 -6.68
CA LYS A 50 14.03 0.01 -6.34
C LYS A 50 13.51 -0.26 -4.94
N THR A 51 13.08 -1.50 -4.71
CA THR A 51 12.74 -2.02 -3.38
C THR A 51 13.50 -3.31 -3.14
N THR A 52 13.62 -3.74 -1.88
CA THR A 52 14.34 -4.97 -1.51
C THR A 52 13.48 -5.80 -0.59
N GLY A 53 13.39 -7.10 -0.87
CA GLY A 53 12.68 -8.07 -0.06
C GLY A 53 13.37 -9.43 -0.10
N ILE A 54 12.65 -10.48 0.30
CA ILE A 54 13.17 -11.85 0.33
C ILE A 54 13.63 -12.31 -1.07
N ALA A 55 12.93 -11.86 -2.12
CA ALA A 55 13.27 -12.17 -3.51
C ALA A 55 14.45 -11.33 -4.06
N GLY A 56 15.13 -10.55 -3.23
CA GLY A 56 16.21 -9.65 -3.64
C GLY A 56 15.72 -8.26 -4.02
N GLU A 57 16.48 -7.58 -4.87
CA GLU A 57 16.17 -6.25 -5.37
C GLU A 57 15.15 -6.32 -6.51
N THR A 58 14.27 -5.33 -6.61
CA THR A 58 13.22 -5.25 -7.63
C THR A 58 13.03 -3.82 -8.09
N GLU A 59 12.97 -3.61 -9.41
CA GLU A 59 12.65 -2.31 -10.00
C GLU A 59 11.15 -2.03 -9.91
N VAL A 60 10.80 -0.79 -9.54
CA VAL A 60 9.41 -0.41 -9.27
C VAL A 60 9.03 0.91 -9.93
N ALA A 61 7.75 1.03 -10.29
CA ALA A 61 7.08 2.28 -10.60
C ALA A 61 6.15 2.69 -9.44
N TRP A 62 5.83 3.99 -9.33
CA TRP A 62 4.95 4.49 -8.28
C TRP A 62 3.60 4.93 -8.85
N VAL A 63 2.53 4.50 -8.19
CA VAL A 63 1.18 4.95 -8.53
C VAL A 63 0.45 5.42 -7.28
N ASN A 64 -0.01 6.67 -7.32
CA ASN A 64 -0.91 7.19 -6.30
C ASN A 64 -2.33 6.67 -6.53
N VAL A 65 -2.88 5.99 -5.51
CA VAL A 65 -4.24 5.43 -5.48
C VAL A 65 -4.95 5.98 -4.26
N LYS A 66 -6.21 6.38 -4.42
CA LYS A 66 -7.04 6.73 -3.27
C LYS A 66 -7.60 5.45 -2.66
N VAL A 67 -7.46 5.28 -1.36
CA VAL A 67 -7.90 4.12 -0.60
C VAL A 67 -8.99 4.55 0.38
N GLY A 68 -10.18 3.99 0.22
CA GLY A 68 -11.30 4.13 1.14
C GLY A 68 -11.37 2.93 2.07
N PHE A 69 -11.50 3.13 3.39
CA PHE A 69 -11.67 2.03 4.35
C PHE A 69 -12.38 2.48 5.62
N GLY A 70 -12.97 1.53 6.36
CA GLY A 70 -13.71 1.81 7.59
C GLY A 70 -14.93 0.92 7.76
N GLN A 71 -15.67 1.11 8.85
CA GLN A 71 -16.87 0.34 9.14
C GLN A 71 -17.84 1.16 10.00
N ARG A 72 -19.14 0.84 9.93
CA ARG A 72 -20.20 1.33 10.84
C ARG A 72 -20.27 2.86 10.92
N GLY A 73 -20.27 3.53 9.77
CA GLY A 73 -20.41 5.00 9.67
C GLY A 73 -19.11 5.78 9.83
N ILE A 74 -17.99 5.12 10.12
CA ILE A 74 -16.66 5.73 10.08
C ILE A 74 -15.99 5.30 8.77
N CYS A 75 -15.67 6.27 7.91
CA CYS A 75 -14.98 6.06 6.64
C CYS A 75 -13.77 6.99 6.55
N PHE A 76 -12.65 6.45 6.11
CA PHE A 76 -11.42 7.17 5.82
C PHE A 76 -11.13 7.09 4.33
N GLU A 77 -10.67 8.19 3.74
CA GLU A 77 -10.18 8.23 2.37
C GLU A 77 -8.78 8.84 2.34
N GLU A 78 -7.82 8.12 1.79
CA GLU A 78 -6.42 8.55 1.78
C GLU A 78 -5.76 8.35 0.42
N GLY A 79 -4.98 9.32 -0.02
CA GLY A 79 -4.02 9.12 -1.11
C GLY A 79 -2.82 8.34 -0.60
N ILE A 80 -2.64 7.13 -1.12
CA ILE A 80 -1.55 6.22 -0.79
C ILE A 80 -0.72 5.97 -2.06
N PRO A 81 0.61 6.21 -2.04
CA PRO A 81 1.52 5.75 -3.08
C PRO A 81 1.73 4.24 -2.96
N PHE A 82 1.49 3.52 -4.04
CA PHE A 82 1.78 2.09 -4.18
C PHE A 82 2.95 1.90 -5.14
N GLN A 83 3.82 0.95 -4.82
CA GLN A 83 4.80 0.43 -5.76
C GLN A 83 4.15 -0.67 -6.63
N ILE A 84 4.55 -0.71 -7.90
CA ILE A 84 4.25 -1.80 -8.83
C ILE A 84 5.59 -2.34 -9.33
N PRO A 85 5.92 -3.62 -9.09
CA PRO A 85 7.09 -4.25 -9.69
C PRO A 85 7.06 -4.18 -11.21
N LEU A 86 8.21 -3.91 -11.85
CA LEU A 86 8.30 -3.93 -13.31
C LEU A 86 8.55 -5.35 -13.83
N GLU A 87 9.36 -6.13 -13.12
CA GLU A 87 9.65 -7.54 -13.39
C GLU A 87 8.40 -8.42 -13.11
N GLU A 88 8.10 -9.41 -13.94
CA GLU A 88 6.88 -10.24 -13.81
C GLU A 88 6.99 -11.22 -12.64
N GLU A 89 8.17 -11.78 -12.45
CA GLU A 89 8.47 -12.78 -11.43
C GLU A 89 8.57 -12.18 -10.02
N LYS A 90 8.47 -10.85 -9.91
CA LYS A 90 8.53 -10.10 -8.65
C LYS A 90 7.18 -9.55 -8.21
N ASP A 91 6.09 -9.87 -8.92
CA ASP A 91 4.74 -9.47 -8.50
C ASP A 91 4.43 -10.04 -7.11
N PRO A 92 3.99 -9.24 -6.12
CA PRO A 92 3.68 -9.79 -4.81
C PRO A 92 2.50 -10.75 -4.88
N PRO A 93 2.46 -11.82 -4.06
CA PRO A 93 1.36 -12.77 -4.07
C PRO A 93 0.03 -12.15 -3.59
N LEU A 94 0.11 -11.06 -2.82
CA LEU A 94 -1.03 -10.31 -2.30
C LEU A 94 -0.70 -8.81 -2.31
N PRO A 95 -1.68 -7.92 -2.53
CA PRO A 95 -1.47 -6.49 -2.39
C PRO A 95 -1.31 -6.12 -0.91
N ILE A 96 -0.38 -5.21 -0.61
CA ILE A 96 0.04 -4.89 0.77
C ILE A 96 -0.09 -3.40 1.08
N LEU A 97 -0.47 -3.09 2.32
CA LEU A 97 -0.34 -1.78 2.96
C LEU A 97 0.87 -1.81 3.90
N GLY A 98 1.95 -1.17 3.43
CA GLY A 98 3.19 -1.01 4.19
C GLY A 98 3.14 0.18 5.15
N ARG A 99 4.27 0.47 5.77
CA ARG A 99 4.38 1.51 6.80
C ARG A 99 4.15 2.92 6.27
N ASP A 100 4.76 3.28 5.15
CA ASP A 100 4.66 4.61 4.55
C ASP A 100 3.52 4.68 3.51
N PRO A 101 2.52 5.58 3.65
CA PRO A 101 2.26 6.49 4.76
C PRO A 101 1.31 5.95 5.82
N PHE A 102 0.76 4.77 5.59
CA PHE A 102 -0.38 4.25 6.34
C PHE A 102 -0.13 4.17 7.85
N PHE A 103 0.93 3.49 8.31
CA PHE A 103 1.25 3.36 9.75
C PHE A 103 1.69 4.68 10.41
N TYR A 104 2.04 5.70 9.64
CA TYR A 104 2.35 7.02 10.19
C TYR A 104 1.11 7.89 10.36
N ARG A 105 0.03 7.60 9.61
CA ARG A 105 -1.25 8.31 9.69
C ARG A 105 -2.22 7.64 10.67
N TYR A 106 -2.02 6.36 10.94
CA TYR A 106 -2.89 5.55 11.75
C TYR A 106 -2.11 4.71 12.75
N ARG A 107 -2.59 4.68 14.00
CA ARG A 107 -2.16 3.65 14.95
C ARG A 107 -2.91 2.36 14.64
N ILE A 108 -2.16 1.29 14.42
CA ILE A 108 -2.69 -0.04 14.11
C ILE A 108 -2.40 -0.95 15.31
N ASP A 109 -3.45 -1.33 16.04
CA ASP A 109 -3.35 -2.31 17.11
C ASP A 109 -3.83 -3.68 16.59
N PHE A 110 -3.09 -4.75 16.86
CA PHE A 110 -3.59 -6.12 16.71
C PHE A 110 -3.99 -6.66 18.09
N ARG A 111 -5.28 -6.95 18.29
CA ARG A 111 -5.82 -7.36 19.59
C ARG A 111 -6.36 -8.78 19.53
N MET A 112 -5.80 -9.65 20.37
CA MET A 112 -6.31 -11.02 20.60
C MET A 112 -7.47 -11.01 21.59
N GLY A 113 -8.34 -12.03 21.54
CA GLY A 113 -9.43 -12.19 22.51
C GLY A 113 -10.61 -11.22 22.36
N TYR A 114 -10.62 -10.38 21.31
CA TYR A 114 -11.68 -9.41 21.03
C TYR A 114 -12.77 -9.94 20.08
N THR A 115 -12.71 -11.22 19.74
CA THR A 115 -13.74 -11.90 18.93
C THR A 115 -14.37 -13.05 19.72
N LYS A 116 -15.49 -13.59 19.24
CA LYS A 116 -16.14 -14.75 19.87
C LYS A 116 -15.23 -15.98 19.94
N ASP A 117 -14.28 -16.06 19.02
CA ASP A 117 -13.17 -17.00 19.05
C ASP A 117 -11.92 -16.27 19.57
N SER A 118 -11.43 -16.68 20.73
CA SER A 118 -10.29 -16.04 21.38
C SER A 118 -8.96 -16.26 20.64
N SER A 119 -8.90 -17.27 19.76
CA SER A 119 -7.73 -17.52 18.89
C SER A 119 -7.63 -16.55 17.73
N LEU A 120 -8.70 -15.82 17.42
CA LEU A 120 -8.73 -14.84 16.34
C LEU A 120 -8.39 -13.45 16.87
N GLY A 121 -7.40 -12.82 16.24
CA GLY A 121 -7.08 -11.43 16.47
C GLY A 121 -7.88 -10.49 15.57
N LYS A 122 -8.04 -9.24 16.02
CA LYS A 122 -8.68 -8.18 15.25
C LYS A 122 -7.75 -6.98 15.14
N PHE A 123 -7.66 -6.40 13.95
CA PHE A 123 -7.06 -5.10 13.76
C PHE A 123 -8.00 -3.99 14.24
N VAL A 124 -7.47 -3.07 15.04
CA VAL A 124 -8.14 -1.84 15.44
C VAL A 124 -7.31 -0.67 14.95
N ILE A 125 -7.96 0.24 14.23
CA ILE A 125 -7.30 1.35 13.52
C ILE A 125 -7.80 2.65 14.17
N TYR A 126 -6.86 3.46 14.63
CA TYR A 126 -7.14 4.78 15.18
C TYR A 126 -6.53 5.86 14.28
N PRO A 127 -7.26 6.95 13.97
CA PRO A 127 -6.67 8.10 13.31
C PRO A 127 -5.69 8.78 14.27
N GLU A 128 -4.40 8.52 14.10
CA GLU A 128 -3.34 9.07 14.95
C GLU A 128 -2.18 9.48 14.05
N LYS A 129 -2.05 10.80 13.82
CA LYS A 129 -0.99 11.34 12.98
C LYS A 129 0.31 11.39 13.77
N HIS A 130 1.15 10.38 13.62
CA HIS A 130 2.51 10.43 14.15
C HIS A 130 3.31 11.51 13.39
N LYS A 131 4.02 12.39 14.10
CA LYS A 131 4.92 13.38 13.48
C LYS A 131 6.01 12.64 12.70
N ARG A 132 5.97 12.72 11.37
CA ARG A 132 7.05 12.24 10.51
C ARG A 132 8.29 13.13 10.66
N SER A 133 9.47 12.51 10.67
CA SER A 133 10.73 13.19 10.33
C SER A 133 10.64 13.67 8.86
N PRO A 134 10.56 14.99 8.57
CA PRO A 134 10.15 15.50 7.25
C PRO A 134 11.21 15.42 6.15
N THR A 135 12.47 15.16 6.48
CA THR A 135 13.59 15.61 5.64
C THR A 135 13.98 14.68 4.48
N LYS A 136 13.54 13.42 4.47
CA LYS A 136 14.08 12.43 3.51
C LYS A 136 13.20 12.13 2.29
N TYR A 137 11.92 12.51 2.29
CA TYR A 137 10.95 11.93 1.34
C TYR A 137 9.97 12.93 0.66
N GLN A 138 10.25 14.23 0.67
CA GLN A 138 9.46 15.22 -0.09
C GLN A 138 9.74 15.23 -1.60
N LYS A 139 10.67 14.41 -2.09
CA LYS A 139 10.90 14.22 -3.53
C LYS A 139 10.98 12.72 -3.79
N PRO A 140 10.41 12.21 -4.91
CA PRO A 140 10.84 10.91 -5.43
C PRO A 140 12.36 10.91 -5.45
N MET A 141 12.98 9.94 -4.78
CA MET A 141 14.44 9.85 -4.75
C MET A 141 14.93 9.63 -6.17
N LYS A 142 15.31 10.70 -6.88
CA LYS A 142 16.14 10.60 -8.09
C LYS A 142 17.49 10.05 -7.65
N ILE A 143 17.67 8.74 -7.80
CA ILE A 143 18.97 8.10 -7.65
C ILE A 143 19.86 8.70 -8.74
N LYS A 144 20.89 9.45 -8.34
CA LYS A 144 21.91 9.93 -9.27
C LYS A 144 22.53 8.71 -9.94
N GLY A 145 22.41 8.61 -11.27
CA GLY A 145 23.20 7.70 -12.06
C GLY A 145 24.68 7.98 -11.79
N LYS A 146 25.46 6.95 -11.47
CA LYS A 146 26.91 7.03 -11.60
C LYS A 146 27.25 6.66 -13.05
N HIS A 147 27.88 7.61 -13.72
CA HIS A 147 28.68 7.40 -14.93
C HIS A 147 29.78 6.37 -14.69
#